data_AF-A0A7C0ZTT4-F1
#
_entry.id   AF-A0A7C0ZTT4-F1
#
_cell.length_a   1.000
_cell.length_b   1.000
_cell.length_c   1.000
_cell.angle_alpha   90.00
_cell.angle_beta   90.00
_cell.angle_gamma   90.00
#
_symmetry.space_group_name_H-M   'P 1'
#
loop_
_entity.id
_entity.type
_entity.pdbx_description
1 polymer ?
#
loop_
_entity_poly.entity_id
_entity_poly.type
_entity_poly.pdbx_seq_one_letter_code
_entity_poly.pdbx_strand_id
1 'polypeptide(L)'
;MKLAIITTPDRVEQDKILARNAKKKFSDVIYTSIDNIKLKVGDEFGVYCNGDNLIDSDYTLLIPTLKYREFFYTTVRILENCRVPTSVVSEKFFIIWNRVLLLRTLAKEGIKVRKAFSIAQNVVLDKVLKELKLPVIITTTTGKRIYVNNEEALKDVLSLFEAGYMITFEKPITPESIIWSFVVGNEVVASYEKVEKKMRSIVLD
;
A
#
# COMPACT_ATOMS: atom_id res chain seq x y z
N MET A 1 1.87 26.38 -11.63
CA MET A 1 1.55 24.96 -11.40
C MET A 1 1.12 24.78 -9.96
N LYS A 2 -0.13 24.35 -9.74
CA LYS A 2 -0.76 24.06 -8.46
C LYS A 2 -0.60 22.59 -8.12
N LEU A 3 0.02 22.30 -6.97
CA LEU A 3 0.24 20.95 -6.47
C LEU A 3 -0.58 20.73 -5.20
N ALA A 4 -1.37 19.67 -5.18
CA ALA A 4 -1.92 19.13 -3.93
C ALA A 4 -1.03 18.01 -3.40
N ILE A 5 -0.73 18.01 -2.10
CA ILE A 5 -0.03 16.93 -1.40
C ILE A 5 -0.94 16.44 -0.28
N ILE A 6 -1.38 15.19 -0.37
CA ILE A 6 -2.30 14.57 0.58
C ILE A 6 -1.57 13.44 1.31
N THR A 7 -1.38 13.60 2.62
CA THR A 7 -0.73 12.61 3.51
C THR A 7 -1.71 12.10 4.57
N THR A 8 -1.21 11.38 5.57
CA THR A 8 -1.99 10.95 6.74
C THR A 8 -1.69 11.79 7.97
N PRO A 9 -2.63 11.89 8.94
CA PRO A 9 -2.46 12.75 10.12
C PRO A 9 -1.18 12.46 10.91
N ASP A 10 -0.81 11.19 11.01
CA ASP A 10 0.39 10.70 11.69
C ASP A 10 1.70 11.05 10.96
N ARG A 11 1.62 11.42 9.69
CA ARG A 11 2.77 11.77 8.86
C ARG A 11 2.95 13.26 8.63
N VAL A 12 1.97 14.09 9.03
CA VAL A 12 1.97 15.54 8.73
C VAL A 12 3.29 16.20 9.12
N GLU A 13 3.80 15.93 10.34
CA GLU A 13 5.07 16.47 10.82
C GLU A 13 6.29 15.92 10.07
N GLN A 14 6.32 14.61 9.82
CA GLN A 14 7.42 13.91 9.15
C GLN A 14 7.60 14.42 7.72
N ASP A 15 6.49 14.65 7.03
CA ASP A 15 6.46 15.04 5.62
C ASP A 15 6.48 16.58 5.43
N LYS A 16 6.60 17.40 6.49
CA LYS A 16 6.69 18.88 6.35
C LYS A 16 7.84 19.33 5.46
N ILE A 17 8.96 18.61 5.48
CA ILE A 17 10.13 18.94 4.65
C ILE A 17 9.81 18.82 3.16
N LEU A 18 8.95 17.87 2.78
CA LEU A 18 8.47 17.69 1.42
C LEU A 18 7.65 18.89 0.97
N ALA A 19 6.67 19.32 1.78
CA ALA A 19 5.86 20.50 1.48
C ALA A 19 6.73 21.77 1.35
N ARG A 20 7.72 21.93 2.23
CA ARG A 20 8.68 23.05 2.17
C ARG A 20 9.49 23.03 0.86
N ASN A 21 9.96 21.86 0.44
CA ASN A 21 10.72 21.74 -0.81
C ASN A 21 9.84 21.90 -2.05
N ALA A 22 8.59 21.44 -2.01
CA ALA A 22 7.61 21.65 -3.08
C ALA A 22 7.32 23.15 -3.28
N LYS A 23 7.14 23.93 -2.21
CA LYS A 23 6.92 25.39 -2.28
C LYS A 23 8.04 26.18 -2.97
N LYS A 24 9.24 25.59 -3.11
CA LYS A 24 10.36 26.20 -3.86
C LYS A 24 10.23 26.02 -5.37
N LYS A 25 9.43 25.05 -5.82
CA LYS A 25 9.30 24.64 -7.23
C LYS A 25 7.92 24.92 -7.83
N PHE A 26 6.89 24.94 -7.01
CA PHE A 26 5.49 25.10 -7.42
C PHE A 26 4.96 26.46 -6.95
N SER A 27 4.12 27.09 -7.76
CA SER A 27 3.56 28.42 -7.47
C SER A 27 2.50 28.39 -6.38
N ASP A 28 1.77 27.27 -6.28
CA ASP A 28 0.76 27.02 -5.26
C ASP A 28 0.88 25.58 -4.77
N VAL A 29 0.88 25.39 -3.46
CA VAL A 29 1.03 24.07 -2.82
C VAL A 29 0.04 23.96 -1.67
N ILE A 30 -0.96 23.11 -1.87
CA ILE A 30 -1.87 22.68 -0.81
C ILE A 30 -1.27 21.44 -0.17
N TYR A 31 -0.94 21.52 1.12
CA TYR A 31 -0.46 20.37 1.89
C TYR A 31 -1.44 20.07 3.01
N THR A 32 -2.00 18.87 3.01
CA THR A 32 -3.05 18.48 3.95
C THR A 32 -3.01 17.00 4.27
N SER A 33 -3.71 16.64 5.34
CA SER A 33 -3.98 15.24 5.70
C SER A 33 -5.33 14.79 5.16
N ILE A 34 -5.45 13.49 4.89
CA ILE A 34 -6.64 12.87 4.30
C ILE A 34 -7.92 13.04 5.15
N ASP A 35 -7.81 13.23 6.46
CA ASP A 35 -8.94 13.48 7.36
C ASP A 35 -9.52 14.90 7.24
N ASN A 36 -8.76 15.84 6.67
CA ASN A 36 -9.22 17.18 6.33
C ASN A 36 -9.86 17.26 4.93
N ILE A 37 -9.89 16.15 4.20
CA ILE A 37 -10.51 16.05 2.89
C ILE A 37 -12.00 15.77 3.02
N LYS A 38 -12.81 16.56 2.31
CA LYS A 38 -14.25 16.32 2.13
C LYS A 38 -14.51 15.85 0.71
N LEU A 39 -15.21 14.73 0.57
CA LEU A 39 -15.57 14.16 -0.73
C LEU A 39 -17.02 14.52 -1.05
N LYS A 40 -17.27 15.02 -2.27
CA LYS A 40 -18.61 15.23 -2.83
C LYS A 40 -18.84 14.18 -3.92
N VAL A 41 -19.92 13.43 -3.80
CA VAL A 41 -20.33 12.36 -4.71
C VAL A 41 -21.83 12.52 -4.99
N GLY A 42 -22.26 12.35 -6.25
CA GLY A 42 -23.64 12.54 -6.68
C GLY A 42 -23.67 13.22 -8.05
N ASP A 43 -24.45 14.29 -8.17
CA ASP A 43 -24.56 15.08 -9.40
C ASP A 43 -23.22 15.68 -9.85
N GLU A 44 -22.35 15.99 -8.89
CA GLU A 44 -21.00 16.48 -9.14
C GLU A 44 -19.98 15.74 -8.26
N PHE A 45 -18.80 15.52 -8.84
CA PHE A 45 -17.64 14.99 -8.16
C PHE A 45 -16.75 16.13 -7.67
N GLY A 46 -16.30 16.05 -6.42
CA GLY A 46 -15.40 17.07 -5.86
C GLY A 46 -14.58 16.54 -4.69
N VAL A 47 -13.38 17.09 -4.53
CA VAL A 47 -12.45 16.78 -3.44
C VAL A 47 -12.03 18.09 -2.82
N TYR A 48 -12.48 18.39 -1.61
CA TYR A 48 -12.31 19.70 -1.00
C TYR A 48 -11.39 19.66 0.21
N CYS A 49 -10.57 20.70 0.36
CA CYS A 49 -9.74 20.95 1.53
C CYS A 49 -9.86 22.42 1.93
N ASN A 50 -10.38 22.71 3.12
CA ASN A 50 -10.52 24.09 3.63
C ASN A 50 -11.23 25.08 2.67
N GLY A 51 -12.15 24.58 1.84
CA GLY A 51 -12.88 25.38 0.85
C GLY A 51 -12.26 25.34 -0.55
N ASP A 52 -10.99 24.97 -0.70
CA ASP A 52 -10.37 24.76 -2.00
C ASP A 52 -10.81 23.44 -2.62
N ASN A 53 -11.15 23.47 -3.91
CA ASN A 53 -11.39 22.25 -4.67
C ASN A 53 -10.08 21.74 -5.26
N LEU A 54 -9.67 20.55 -4.85
CA LEU A 54 -8.43 19.93 -5.30
C LEU A 54 -8.49 19.48 -6.76
N ILE A 55 -9.70 19.42 -7.37
CA ILE A 55 -9.83 19.15 -8.81
C ILE A 55 -9.18 20.25 -9.68
N ASP A 56 -8.99 21.45 -9.12
CA ASP A 56 -8.35 22.58 -9.80
C ASP A 56 -6.81 22.51 -9.74
N SER A 57 -6.24 21.44 -9.16
CA SER A 57 -4.80 21.25 -9.09
C SER A 57 -4.27 20.64 -10.39
N ASP A 58 -3.07 21.05 -10.82
CA ASP A 58 -2.41 20.45 -11.98
C ASP A 58 -1.90 19.03 -11.69
N TYR A 59 -1.63 18.72 -10.42
CA TYR A 59 -1.16 17.41 -9.98
C TYR A 59 -1.49 17.17 -8.51
N THR A 60 -1.75 15.92 -8.14
CA THR A 60 -1.90 15.50 -6.74
C THR A 60 -0.89 14.42 -6.36
N LEU A 61 -0.01 14.74 -5.42
CA LEU A 61 0.90 13.79 -4.77
C LEU A 61 0.22 13.15 -3.57
N LEU A 62 -0.04 11.86 -3.65
CA LEU A 62 -0.62 11.06 -2.59
C LEU A 62 0.46 10.32 -1.80
N ILE A 63 0.37 10.37 -0.47
CA ILE A 63 1.24 9.65 0.47
C ILE A 63 0.35 8.77 1.37
N PRO A 64 -0.15 7.65 0.83
CA PRO A 64 -1.13 6.83 1.51
C PRO A 64 -0.51 5.95 2.60
N THR A 65 -1.31 5.62 3.62
CA THR A 65 -1.02 4.53 4.55
C THR A 65 -2.19 3.54 4.58
N LEU A 66 -1.93 2.32 5.09
CA LEU A 66 -2.96 1.28 5.20
C LEU A 66 -4.15 1.69 6.08
N LYS A 67 -3.97 2.64 7.01
CA LYS A 67 -5.03 3.06 7.93
C LYS A 67 -6.17 3.82 7.24
N TYR A 68 -5.87 4.54 6.15
CA TYR A 68 -6.84 5.40 5.44
C TYR A 68 -7.05 4.97 3.98
N ARG A 69 -6.73 3.72 3.66
CA ARG A 69 -6.68 3.21 2.30
C ARG A 69 -8.02 3.38 1.55
N GLU A 70 -9.16 3.17 2.18
CA GLU A 70 -10.48 3.35 1.55
C GLU A 70 -10.72 4.82 1.17
N PHE A 71 -10.33 5.74 2.04
CA PHE A 71 -10.43 7.19 1.81
C PHE A 71 -9.49 7.65 0.71
N PHE A 72 -8.24 7.18 0.71
CA PHE A 72 -7.30 7.45 -0.38
C PHE A 72 -7.80 6.89 -1.70
N TYR A 73 -8.24 5.63 -1.74
CA TYR A 73 -8.78 5.00 -2.95
C TYR A 73 -9.93 5.83 -3.53
N THR A 74 -10.90 6.22 -2.69
CA THR A 74 -12.05 7.03 -3.11
C THR A 74 -11.60 8.40 -3.62
N THR A 75 -10.66 9.06 -2.92
CA THR A 75 -10.08 10.34 -3.35
C THR A 75 -9.41 10.23 -4.72
N VAL A 76 -8.58 9.19 -4.94
CA VAL A 76 -7.92 8.93 -6.23
C VAL A 76 -8.96 8.73 -7.33
N ARG A 77 -9.98 7.91 -7.08
CA ARG A 77 -11.05 7.63 -8.05
C ARG A 77 -11.77 8.90 -8.50
N ILE A 78 -12.07 9.79 -7.56
CA ILE A 78 -12.73 11.06 -7.86
C ILE A 78 -11.80 11.97 -8.68
N LEU A 79 -10.53 12.14 -8.25
CA LEU A 79 -9.54 12.94 -8.96
C LEU A 79 -9.31 12.43 -10.40
N GLU A 80 -9.21 11.11 -10.58
CA GLU A 80 -9.09 10.48 -11.91
C GLU A 80 -10.30 10.73 -12.80
N ASN A 81 -11.51 10.62 -12.24
CA ASN A 81 -12.74 10.89 -12.97
C ASN A 81 -12.81 12.35 -13.43
N CYS A 82 -12.26 13.26 -12.62
CA CYS A 82 -12.07 14.68 -12.94
C CYS A 82 -10.80 14.96 -13.78
N ARG A 83 -10.08 13.92 -14.23
CA ARG A 83 -8.85 14.01 -15.05
C ARG A 83 -7.68 14.75 -14.37
N VAL A 84 -7.65 14.79 -13.04
CA VAL A 84 -6.50 15.32 -12.30
C VAL A 84 -5.43 14.23 -12.19
N PRO A 85 -4.19 14.47 -12.68
CA PRO A 85 -3.10 13.52 -12.55
C PRO A 85 -2.72 13.28 -11.08
N THR A 86 -2.47 12.01 -10.72
CA THR A 86 -2.08 11.59 -9.38
C THR A 86 -0.76 10.80 -9.38
N SER A 87 -0.06 10.78 -8.24
CA SER A 87 1.18 10.00 -8.08
C SER A 87 0.99 8.48 -8.19
N VAL A 88 -0.22 8.00 -7.90
CA VAL A 88 -0.63 6.62 -8.09
C VAL A 88 -2.07 6.61 -8.61
N VAL A 89 -2.33 5.80 -9.64
CA VAL A 89 -3.68 5.60 -10.17
C VAL A 89 -4.45 4.59 -9.31
N SER A 90 -5.79 4.67 -9.29
CA SER A 90 -6.65 3.90 -8.41
C SER A 90 -6.51 2.40 -8.59
N GLU A 91 -6.33 1.93 -9.83
CA GLU A 91 -6.06 0.53 -10.14
C GLU A 91 -4.76 0.05 -9.48
N LYS A 92 -3.66 0.80 -9.67
CA LYS A 92 -2.36 0.48 -9.06
C LYS A 92 -2.42 0.57 -7.54
N PHE A 93 -3.13 1.56 -7.02
CA PHE A 93 -3.35 1.72 -5.58
C PHE A 93 -4.09 0.51 -4.99
N PHE A 94 -5.13 0.02 -5.66
CA PHE A 94 -5.88 -1.17 -5.26
C PHE A 94 -4.99 -2.43 -5.28
N ILE A 95 -4.14 -2.58 -6.30
CA ILE A 95 -3.17 -3.69 -6.36
C ILE A 95 -2.18 -3.60 -5.20
N ILE A 96 -1.61 -2.43 -4.91
CA ILE A 96 -0.65 -2.25 -3.80
C ILE A 96 -1.29 -2.60 -2.45
N TRP A 97 -2.55 -2.23 -2.25
CA TRP A 97 -3.31 -2.60 -1.06
C TRP A 97 -3.51 -4.13 -0.98
N ASN A 98 -3.85 -4.80 -2.09
CA ASN A 98 -4.03 -6.25 -2.09
C ASN A 98 -2.71 -7.00 -2.32
N ARG A 99 -2.03 -7.37 -1.24
CA ARG A 99 -0.71 -8.03 -1.28
C ARG A 99 -0.65 -9.30 -2.14
N VAL A 100 -1.67 -10.15 -2.12
CA VAL A 100 -1.68 -11.38 -2.94
C VAL A 100 -1.83 -11.05 -4.41
N LEU A 101 -2.72 -10.11 -4.73
CA LEU A 101 -2.86 -9.60 -6.09
C LEU A 101 -1.55 -8.96 -6.58
N LEU A 102 -0.90 -8.13 -5.75
CA LEU A 102 0.41 -7.55 -6.06
C LEU A 102 1.45 -8.62 -6.38
N LEU A 103 1.63 -9.61 -5.50
CA LEU A 103 2.62 -10.68 -5.71
C LEU A 103 2.31 -11.49 -6.98
N ARG A 104 1.03 -11.77 -7.25
CA ARG A 104 0.61 -12.45 -8.47
C ARG A 104 0.88 -11.63 -9.73
N THR A 105 0.63 -10.32 -9.70
CA THR A 105 0.92 -9.41 -10.81
C THR A 105 2.42 -9.36 -11.09
N LEU A 106 3.25 -9.21 -10.05
CA LEU A 106 4.72 -9.23 -10.19
C LEU A 106 5.21 -10.58 -10.75
N ALA A 107 4.66 -11.71 -10.29
CA ALA A 107 5.02 -13.03 -10.80
C ALA A 107 4.73 -13.20 -12.30
N LYS A 108 3.61 -12.64 -12.78
CA LYS A 108 3.24 -12.68 -14.20
C LYS A 108 4.25 -11.94 -15.08
N GLU A 109 4.85 -10.88 -14.56
CA GLU A 109 5.92 -10.12 -15.21
C GLU A 109 7.32 -10.75 -15.01
N GLY A 110 7.40 -12.00 -14.52
CA GLY A 110 8.66 -12.72 -14.35
C GLY A 110 9.45 -12.33 -13.10
N ILE A 111 8.91 -11.47 -12.23
CA ILE A 111 9.58 -11.09 -10.99
C ILE A 111 9.44 -12.23 -9.97
N LYS A 112 10.58 -12.65 -9.40
CA LYS A 112 10.61 -13.68 -8.36
C LYS A 112 9.90 -13.18 -7.09
N VAL A 113 8.81 -13.84 -6.74
CA VAL A 113 8.02 -13.52 -5.54
C VAL A 113 7.90 -14.74 -4.62
N ARG A 114 7.57 -14.48 -3.36
CA ARG A 114 7.14 -15.55 -2.43
C ARG A 114 5.79 -16.11 -2.88
N LYS A 115 5.61 -17.42 -2.73
CA LYS A 115 4.30 -18.05 -2.91
C LYS A 115 3.33 -17.48 -1.87
N ALA A 116 2.18 -17.03 -2.35
CA ALA A 116 1.13 -16.45 -1.54
C ALA A 116 -0.24 -16.88 -2.05
N PHE A 117 -1.18 -17.13 -1.14
CA PHE A 117 -2.54 -17.56 -1.42
C PHE A 117 -3.52 -16.77 -0.56
N SER A 118 -4.70 -16.48 -1.08
CA SER A 118 -5.82 -15.98 -0.29
C SER A 118 -6.97 -16.98 -0.36
N ILE A 119 -7.57 -17.28 0.77
CA ILE A 119 -8.78 -18.10 0.85
C ILE A 119 -9.84 -17.36 1.67
N ALA A 120 -11.09 -17.53 1.29
CA ALA A 120 -12.26 -17.02 2.03
C ALA A 120 -13.04 -18.15 2.71
N GLN A 121 -12.69 -19.41 2.42
CA GLN A 121 -13.35 -20.60 2.94
C GLN A 121 -12.32 -21.68 3.28
N ASN A 122 -12.53 -22.35 4.41
CA ASN A 122 -11.64 -23.39 4.93
C ASN A 122 -11.62 -24.66 4.06
N VAL A 123 -12.57 -24.83 3.14
CA VAL A 123 -12.70 -26.01 2.26
C VAL A 123 -11.48 -26.20 1.34
N VAL A 124 -10.74 -25.13 1.03
CA VAL A 124 -9.57 -25.17 0.14
C VAL A 124 -8.25 -25.28 0.93
N LEU A 125 -8.32 -25.27 2.26
CA LEU A 125 -7.13 -25.22 3.12
C LEU A 125 -6.18 -26.39 2.88
N ASP A 126 -6.69 -27.62 2.81
CA ASP A 126 -5.84 -28.80 2.62
C ASP A 126 -5.03 -28.73 1.31
N LYS A 127 -5.61 -28.13 0.26
CA LYS A 127 -4.90 -27.90 -1.00
C LYS A 127 -3.80 -26.87 -0.82
N VAL A 128 -4.10 -25.75 -0.16
CA VAL A 128 -3.13 -24.68 0.13
C VAL A 128 -1.97 -25.21 0.97
N LEU A 129 -2.24 -26.07 1.97
CA LEU A 129 -1.21 -26.65 2.83
C LEU A 129 -0.34 -27.68 2.12
N LYS A 130 -0.92 -28.50 1.24
CA LYS A 130 -0.15 -29.43 0.40
C LYS A 130 0.85 -28.68 -0.48
N GLU A 131 0.47 -27.50 -0.99
CA GLU A 131 1.33 -26.69 -1.84
C GLU A 131 2.37 -25.84 -1.10
N LEU A 132 1.98 -25.11 -0.05
CA LEU A 132 2.89 -24.24 0.70
C LEU A 132 3.82 -25.02 1.62
N LYS A 133 3.29 -26.10 2.23
CA LYS A 133 3.86 -26.83 3.37
C LYS A 133 4.14 -25.90 4.56
N LEU A 134 4.18 -26.44 5.77
CA LEU A 134 4.62 -25.65 6.93
C LEU A 134 6.14 -25.36 6.87
N PRO A 135 6.65 -24.31 7.54
CA PRO A 135 5.89 -23.24 8.19
C PRO A 135 5.25 -22.26 7.17
N VAL A 136 4.24 -21.53 7.62
CA VAL A 136 3.51 -20.48 6.87
C VAL A 136 3.31 -19.22 7.72
N ILE A 137 3.19 -18.07 7.07
CA ILE A 137 2.73 -16.82 7.70
C ILE A 137 1.28 -16.61 7.28
N ILE A 138 0.40 -16.42 8.25
CA ILE A 138 -1.01 -16.09 8.05
C ILE A 138 -1.21 -14.61 8.33
N THR A 139 -1.75 -13.88 7.36
CA THR A 139 -2.16 -12.49 7.53
C THR A 139 -3.68 -12.44 7.67
N THR A 140 -4.13 -11.91 8.80
CA THR A 140 -5.55 -11.80 9.17
C THR A 140 -6.22 -10.62 8.46
N THR A 141 -7.55 -10.52 8.58
CA THR A 141 -8.36 -9.38 8.10
C THR A 141 -7.93 -8.05 8.71
N THR A 142 -7.43 -8.07 9.95
CA THR A 142 -6.87 -6.91 10.66
C THR A 142 -5.44 -6.56 10.24
N GLY A 143 -4.82 -7.34 9.35
CA GLY A 143 -3.44 -7.16 8.91
C GLY A 143 -2.39 -7.73 9.88
N LYS A 144 -2.80 -8.37 10.98
CA LYS A 144 -1.90 -9.04 11.91
C LYS A 144 -1.25 -10.24 11.21
N ARG A 145 0.06 -10.39 11.36
CA ARG A 145 0.83 -11.50 10.78
C ARG A 145 1.15 -12.52 11.87
N ILE A 146 0.77 -13.77 11.65
CA ILE A 146 0.93 -14.88 12.59
C ILE A 146 1.83 -15.93 11.93
N TYR A 147 2.90 -16.32 12.62
CA TYR A 147 3.78 -17.38 12.16
C TYR A 147 3.29 -18.73 12.68
N VAL A 148 3.09 -19.68 11.78
CA VAL A 148 2.53 -21.01 12.08
C VAL A 148 3.49 -22.07 11.57
N ASN A 149 3.98 -22.92 12.47
CA ASN A 149 4.99 -23.94 12.18
C ASN A 149 4.51 -25.38 12.36
N ASN A 150 3.32 -25.60 12.90
CA ASN A 150 2.73 -26.91 13.12
C ASN A 150 1.23 -26.88 12.78
N GLU A 151 0.63 -28.06 12.61
CA GLU A 151 -0.76 -28.20 12.18
C GLU A 151 -1.78 -27.84 13.26
N GLU A 152 -1.43 -27.99 14.54
CA GLU A 152 -2.33 -27.67 15.66
C GLU A 152 -2.53 -26.15 15.77
N ALA A 153 -1.43 -25.39 15.81
CA ALA A 153 -1.45 -23.94 15.79
C ALA A 153 -2.15 -23.37 14.54
N LEU A 154 -2.07 -24.09 13.42
CA LEU A 154 -2.82 -23.73 12.22
C LEU A 154 -4.33 -23.85 12.46
N LYS A 155 -4.79 -24.99 12.99
CA LYS A 155 -6.22 -25.21 13.28
C LYS A 155 -6.73 -24.18 14.27
N ASP A 156 -5.95 -23.85 15.28
CA ASP A 156 -6.29 -22.83 16.27
C ASP A 156 -6.44 -21.46 15.63
N VAL A 157 -5.49 -21.05 14.79
CA VAL A 157 -5.59 -19.77 14.10
C VAL A 157 -6.82 -19.73 13.19
N LEU A 158 -7.13 -20.83 12.51
CA LEU A 158 -8.26 -20.87 11.58
C LEU A 158 -9.62 -20.98 12.24
N SER A 159 -9.72 -21.57 13.43
CA SER A 159 -10.97 -21.62 14.20
C SER A 159 -11.42 -20.23 14.65
N LEU A 160 -10.51 -19.25 14.70
CA LEU A 160 -10.81 -17.85 15.01
C LEU A 160 -11.46 -17.09 13.86
N PHE A 161 -11.53 -17.65 12.65
CA PHE A 161 -12.09 -16.97 11.48
C PHE A 161 -13.36 -17.66 11.00
N GLU A 162 -14.45 -16.89 10.96
CA GLU A 162 -15.70 -17.34 10.35
C GLU A 162 -15.56 -17.44 8.82
N ALA A 163 -16.43 -18.23 8.21
CA ALA A 163 -16.50 -18.34 6.76
C ALA A 163 -16.81 -16.95 6.13
N GLY A 164 -16.13 -16.64 5.01
CA GLY A 164 -16.30 -15.37 4.29
C GLY A 164 -15.21 -14.33 4.58
N TYR A 165 -14.44 -14.48 5.66
CA TYR A 165 -13.28 -13.65 5.90
C TYR A 165 -12.09 -14.08 5.05
N MET A 166 -11.52 -13.14 4.29
CA MET A 166 -10.34 -13.41 3.48
C MET A 166 -9.09 -13.42 4.35
N ILE A 167 -8.41 -14.56 4.39
CA ILE A 167 -7.12 -14.74 5.04
C ILE A 167 -6.05 -15.05 4.00
N THR A 168 -4.84 -14.57 4.26
CA THR A 168 -3.71 -14.72 3.33
C THR A 168 -2.63 -15.60 3.93
N PHE A 169 -2.12 -16.54 3.14
CA PHE A 169 -1.03 -17.43 3.49
C PHE A 169 0.19 -17.09 2.65
N GLU A 170 1.35 -17.00 3.29
CA GLU A 170 2.63 -16.76 2.64
C GLU A 170 3.67 -17.75 3.12
N LYS A 171 4.58 -18.16 2.24
CA LYS A 171 5.79 -18.82 2.69
C LYS A 171 6.68 -17.82 3.43
N PRO A 172 7.15 -18.13 4.66
CA PRO A 172 8.17 -17.32 5.30
C PRO A 172 9.44 -17.33 4.46
N ILE A 173 10.13 -16.19 4.45
CA ILE A 173 11.46 -16.05 3.87
C ILE A 173 12.35 -15.59 5.01
N THR A 174 13.50 -16.23 5.16
CA THR A 174 14.56 -15.83 6.08
C THR A 174 15.66 -15.20 5.23
N PRO A 175 15.56 -13.90 4.90
CA PRO A 175 16.55 -13.26 4.08
C PRO A 175 17.83 -12.99 4.89
N GLU A 176 18.98 -13.07 4.24
CA GLU A 176 20.26 -12.62 4.80
C GLU A 176 20.29 -11.08 4.93
N SER A 177 19.66 -10.38 3.98
CA SER A 177 19.49 -8.93 4.01
C SER A 177 18.17 -8.48 3.37
N ILE A 178 17.68 -7.30 3.76
CA ILE A 178 16.49 -6.68 3.18
C ILE A 178 16.91 -5.40 2.47
N ILE A 179 16.61 -5.31 1.18
CA ILE A 179 16.87 -4.12 0.38
C ILE A 179 15.59 -3.29 0.27
N TRP A 180 15.70 -1.99 0.55
CA TRP A 180 14.67 -0.98 0.32
C TRP A 180 15.14 -0.05 -0.77
N SER A 181 14.38 0.04 -1.86
CA SER A 181 14.69 0.92 -2.99
C SER A 181 13.59 1.94 -3.17
N PHE A 182 14.00 3.19 -3.39
CA PHE A 182 13.12 4.30 -3.73
C PHE A 182 13.16 4.48 -5.24
N VAL A 183 11.98 4.36 -5.87
CA VAL A 183 11.83 4.45 -7.33
C VAL A 183 11.02 5.69 -7.67
N VAL A 184 11.52 6.51 -8.59
CA VAL A 184 10.84 7.69 -9.12
C VAL A 184 10.80 7.59 -10.64
N GLY A 185 9.59 7.47 -11.20
CA GLY A 185 9.44 7.15 -12.62
C GLY A 185 10.07 5.80 -12.94
N ASN A 186 11.10 5.80 -13.77
CA ASN A 186 11.83 4.60 -14.19
C ASN A 186 13.21 4.46 -13.51
N GLU A 187 13.53 5.31 -12.54
CA GLU A 187 14.85 5.38 -11.93
C GLU A 187 14.82 4.96 -10.46
N VAL A 188 15.80 4.17 -10.05
CA VAL A 188 16.09 3.90 -8.63
C VAL A 188 16.93 5.06 -8.10
N VAL A 189 16.35 5.93 -7.30
CA VAL A 189 17.01 7.17 -6.82
C VAL A 189 17.78 6.97 -5.52
N ALA A 190 17.45 5.94 -4.75
CA ALA A 190 18.16 5.56 -3.53
C ALA A 190 17.88 4.09 -3.19
N SER A 191 18.86 3.42 -2.59
CA SER A 191 18.67 2.08 -2.02
C SER A 191 19.38 1.95 -0.68
N TYR A 192 18.77 1.18 0.21
CA TYR A 192 19.28 0.88 1.54
C TYR A 192 19.24 -0.62 1.77
N GLU A 193 20.31 -1.16 2.31
CA GLU A 193 20.36 -2.54 2.77
C GLU A 193 20.28 -2.59 4.29
N LYS A 194 19.37 -3.41 4.79
CA LYS A 194 19.25 -3.75 6.20
C LYS A 194 19.76 -5.17 6.43
N VAL A 195 20.85 -5.28 7.19
CA VAL A 195 21.40 -6.54 7.70
C VAL A 195 21.21 -6.52 9.21
N GLU A 196 20.40 -7.44 9.73
CA GLU A 196 19.99 -7.48 11.14
C GLU A 196 19.44 -6.12 11.64
N LYS A 197 20.20 -5.41 12.49
CA LYS A 197 19.86 -4.10 13.05
C LYS A 197 20.61 -2.93 12.40
N LYS A 198 21.52 -3.20 11.46
CA LYS A 198 22.30 -2.17 10.77
C LYS A 198 21.68 -1.84 9.42
N MET A 199 21.67 -0.56 9.09
CA MET A 199 21.18 -0.05 7.80
C MET A 199 22.33 0.70 7.12
N ARG A 200 22.57 0.43 5.83
CA ARG A 200 23.58 1.11 5.02
C ARG A 200 22.99 1.52 3.68
N SER A 201 23.42 2.67 3.17
CA SER A 201 23.13 3.07 1.79
C SER A 201 23.89 2.15 0.83
N ILE A 202 23.25 1.78 -0.27
CA ILE A 202 23.87 0.99 -1.35
C ILE A 202 23.52 1.60 -2.71
N VAL A 203 24.36 1.32 -3.71
CA VAL A 203 24.07 1.57 -5.12
C VAL A 203 23.68 0.23 -5.72
N LEU A 204 22.57 0.19 -6.45
CA LEU A 204 22.18 -0.98 -7.24
C LEU A 204 22.65 -0.71 -8.66
N ASP A 205 23.58 -1.53 -9.14
CA ASP A 205 24.04 -1.53 -10.53
C ASP A 205 23.01 -2.21 -11.45
#